data_AF-A0A7V7QIX4-F1
#
_entry.id   AF-A0A7V7QIX4-F1
#
_cell.length_a   1.000
_cell.length_b   1.000
_cell.length_c   1.000
_cell.angle_alpha   90.00
_cell.angle_beta   90.00
_cell.angle_gamma   90.00
#
_symmetry.space_group_name_H-M   'P 1'
#
loop_
_entity.id
_entity.type
_entity.pdbx_description
1 polymer ?
#
loop_
_entity_poly.entity_id
_entity_poly.type
_entity_poly.pdbx_seq_one_letter_code
_entity_poly.pdbx_strand_id
1 'polypeptide(L)'
;MNQTVIINLSPREQGSSSMLSYMCKEYLVSKGKQVKLFHLYKSIQSIDLLLKEIKEADTIILSGPSYINHFPADTIYLLEKLKENEAIFHNQNVYGIIQGGMPYIHTHESGVKTLALFCKDVAISYNGSFIIGFGAMLNGKPLNQLVNGKKVEKNFNLFLQHILRGSSSPDSLYQNCQIKVPGFLYVMLSKVMNTKINKELKEKGIDYQQESPYWQIGKEQNMQ
;
A
#
# COMPACT_ATOMS: atom_id res chain seq x y z
N MET A 1 22.14 16.80 -7.54
CA MET A 1 21.43 16.38 -6.32
C MET A 1 20.42 15.33 -6.74
N ASN A 2 20.39 14.16 -6.10
CA ASN A 2 19.46 13.12 -6.55
C ASN A 2 18.02 13.46 -6.13
N GLN A 3 17.12 13.57 -7.11
CA GLN A 3 15.71 13.87 -6.89
C GLN A 3 14.94 12.57 -6.65
N THR A 4 14.09 12.56 -5.63
CA THR A 4 13.16 11.46 -5.33
C THR A 4 11.73 11.95 -5.47
N VAL A 5 10.93 11.23 -6.24
CA VAL A 5 9.48 11.41 -6.31
C VAL A 5 8.80 10.33 -5.47
N ILE A 6 7.95 10.74 -4.55
CA ILE A 6 7.08 9.86 -3.78
C ILE A 6 5.65 10.10 -4.25
N ILE A 7 4.93 9.03 -4.56
CA ILE A 7 3.53 9.09 -4.96
C ILE A 7 2.72 8.34 -3.91
N ASN A 8 1.90 9.08 -3.18
CA ASN A 8 0.89 8.50 -2.31
C ASN A 8 -0.29 8.04 -3.16
N LEU A 9 -0.46 6.73 -3.24
CA LEU A 9 -1.50 6.04 -4.00
C LEU A 9 -2.82 5.91 -3.22
N SER A 10 -2.87 6.38 -1.97
CA SER A 10 -4.10 6.36 -1.17
C SER A 10 -5.09 7.42 -1.65
N PRO A 11 -6.40 7.09 -1.72
CA PRO A 11 -7.46 8.08 -1.86
C PRO A 11 -7.50 9.08 -0.68
N ARG A 12 -7.09 8.61 0.51
CA ARG A 12 -7.01 9.44 1.70
C ARG A 12 -5.67 10.15 1.77
N GLU A 13 -5.72 11.48 1.86
CA GLU A 13 -4.53 12.30 2.15
C GLU A 13 -4.06 12.15 3.59
N GLN A 14 -4.95 11.75 4.50
CA GLN A 14 -4.63 11.47 5.89
C GLN A 14 -4.99 10.01 6.20
N GLY A 15 -3.96 9.19 6.38
CA GLY A 15 -4.08 7.76 6.61
C GLY A 15 -2.71 7.09 6.66
N SER A 16 -2.69 5.76 6.80
CA SER A 16 -1.45 5.00 7.00
C SER A 16 -0.48 5.13 5.83
N SER A 17 -0.96 5.09 4.58
CA SER A 17 -0.10 5.26 3.41
C SER A 17 0.52 6.65 3.33
N SER A 18 -0.26 7.70 3.66
CA SER A 18 0.28 9.06 3.73
C SER A 18 1.34 9.19 4.82
N MET A 19 1.08 8.64 6.01
CA MET A 19 2.04 8.62 7.11
C MET A 19 3.34 7.95 6.68
N LEU A 20 3.28 6.79 6.01
CA LEU A 20 4.47 6.11 5.47
C LEU A 20 5.21 6.96 4.42
N SER A 21 4.48 7.63 3.53
CA SER A 21 5.07 8.53 2.54
C SER A 21 5.76 9.73 3.19
N TYR A 22 5.18 10.30 4.25
CA TYR A 22 5.80 11.38 5.02
C TYR A 22 7.04 10.89 5.78
N MET A 23 6.98 9.73 6.42
CA MET A 23 8.17 9.14 7.06
C MET A 23 9.33 8.95 6.07
N CYS A 24 9.03 8.47 4.84
CA CYS A 24 10.03 8.36 3.78
C CYS A 24 10.61 9.73 3.40
N LYS A 25 9.73 10.72 3.20
CA LYS A 25 10.12 12.09 2.85
C LYS A 25 11.03 12.69 3.92
N GLU A 26 10.60 12.66 5.17
CA GLU A 26 11.36 13.22 6.30
C GLU A 26 12.73 12.57 6.44
N TYR A 27 12.78 11.24 6.34
CA TYR A 27 14.05 10.50 6.40
C TYR A 27 14.99 10.94 5.27
N LEU A 28 14.54 10.95 4.01
CA LEU A 28 15.38 11.26 2.86
C LEU A 28 15.81 12.74 2.85
N VAL A 29 14.93 13.66 3.22
CA VAL A 29 15.25 15.09 3.37
C VAL A 29 16.30 15.29 4.46
N SER A 30 16.19 14.58 5.60
CA SER A 30 17.20 14.64 6.67
C SER A 30 18.59 14.16 6.24
N LYS A 31 18.68 13.44 5.11
CA LYS A 31 19.91 12.97 4.47
C LYS A 31 20.32 13.81 3.25
N GLY A 32 19.72 14.98 3.07
CA GLY A 32 20.07 15.94 2.01
C GLY A 32 19.54 15.59 0.63
N LYS A 33 18.57 14.66 0.49
CA LYS A 33 17.91 14.38 -0.79
C LYS A 33 16.83 15.42 -1.08
N GLN A 34 16.65 15.77 -2.34
CA GLN A 34 15.50 16.55 -2.80
C GLN A 34 14.31 15.61 -2.98
N VAL A 35 13.22 15.84 -2.25
CA VAL A 35 12.05 14.96 -2.28
C VAL A 35 10.79 15.73 -2.63
N LYS A 36 10.10 15.29 -3.68
CA LYS A 36 8.78 15.78 -4.07
C LYS A 36 7.73 14.70 -3.78
N LEU A 37 6.69 15.08 -3.04
CA LEU A 37 5.60 14.18 -2.65
C LEU A 37 4.33 14.59 -3.40
N PHE A 38 3.76 13.64 -4.14
CA PHE A 38 2.52 13.78 -4.88
C PHE A 38 1.42 12.90 -4.28
N HIS A 39 0.18 13.33 -4.42
CA HIS A 39 -1.01 12.55 -4.07
C HIS A 39 -1.72 12.17 -5.35
N LEU A 40 -1.79 10.87 -5.65
CA LEU A 40 -2.28 10.35 -6.93
C LEU A 40 -3.61 10.98 -7.35
N TYR A 41 -4.60 10.99 -6.46
CA TYR A 41 -5.96 11.47 -6.77
C TYR A 41 -6.04 12.96 -7.09
N LYS A 42 -5.07 13.77 -6.62
CA LYS A 42 -4.93 15.18 -7.04
C LYS A 42 -4.13 15.29 -8.33
N SER A 43 -3.05 14.51 -8.44
CA SER A 43 -2.12 14.55 -9.56
C SER A 43 -2.67 13.95 -10.85
N ILE A 44 -3.67 13.07 -10.77
CA ILE A 44 -4.29 12.45 -11.95
C ILE A 44 -4.99 13.48 -12.85
N GLN A 45 -5.48 14.59 -12.27
CA GLN A 45 -6.07 15.71 -13.01
C GLN A 45 -5.02 16.58 -13.71
N SER A 46 -3.74 16.42 -13.37
CA SER A 46 -2.61 17.20 -13.90
C SER A 46 -1.42 16.28 -14.12
N ILE A 47 -1.67 15.20 -14.86
CA ILE A 47 -0.71 14.10 -15.02
C ILE A 47 0.60 14.58 -15.65
N ASP A 48 0.57 15.58 -16.54
CA ASP A 48 1.75 16.13 -17.21
C ASP A 48 2.80 16.67 -16.23
N LEU A 49 2.36 17.31 -15.14
CA LEU A 49 3.25 17.78 -14.08
C LEU A 49 3.93 16.59 -13.40
N LEU A 50 3.17 15.54 -13.09
CA LEU A 50 3.72 14.33 -12.50
C LEU A 50 4.72 13.63 -13.43
N LEU A 51 4.40 13.54 -14.74
CA LEU A 51 5.29 12.96 -15.75
C LEU A 51 6.62 13.71 -15.84
N LYS A 52 6.57 15.05 -15.85
CA LYS A 52 7.77 15.89 -15.83
C LYS A 52 8.65 15.59 -14.61
N GLU A 53 8.02 15.47 -13.45
CA GLU A 53 8.72 15.27 -12.19
C GLU A 53 9.32 13.88 -12.06
N ILE A 54 8.64 12.87 -12.61
CA ILE A 54 9.17 11.52 -12.77
C ILE A 54 10.38 11.53 -13.71
N LYS A 55 10.30 12.22 -14.85
CA LYS A 55 11.40 12.34 -15.82
C LYS A 55 12.68 12.89 -15.19
N GLU A 56 12.56 13.82 -14.25
CA GLU A 56 13.69 14.45 -13.54
C GLU A 56 14.18 13.66 -12.32
N ALA A 57 13.43 12.65 -11.86
CA ALA A 57 13.76 11.90 -10.66
C ALA A 57 14.74 10.74 -10.93
N ASP A 58 15.65 10.48 -9.98
CA ASP A 58 16.50 9.28 -9.97
C ASP A 58 15.84 8.12 -9.20
N THR A 59 14.82 8.42 -8.40
CA THR A 59 14.15 7.45 -7.54
C THR A 59 12.66 7.73 -7.46
N ILE A 60 11.86 6.68 -7.65
CA ILE A 60 10.40 6.71 -7.61
C ILE A 60 9.94 5.78 -6.49
N ILE A 61 9.10 6.30 -5.59
CA ILE A 61 8.53 5.53 -4.48
C ILE A 61 7.01 5.56 -4.59
N LEU A 62 6.42 4.38 -4.73
CA LEU A 62 4.98 4.17 -4.84
C LEU A 62 4.46 3.64 -3.50
N SER A 63 3.69 4.44 -2.77
CA SER A 63 3.24 4.11 -1.40
C SER A 63 1.72 4.12 -1.32
N GLY A 64 1.10 3.00 -0.97
CA GLY A 64 -0.34 2.83 -1.10
C GLY A 64 -0.98 1.80 -0.17
N PRO A 65 -2.32 1.86 -0.01
CA PRO A 65 -3.05 0.81 0.67
C PRO A 65 -3.19 -0.43 -0.22
N SER A 66 -3.48 -1.57 0.39
CA SER A 66 -3.91 -2.78 -0.30
C SER A 66 -5.43 -2.87 -0.30
N TYR A 67 -6.04 -2.74 -1.47
CA TYR A 67 -7.45 -2.97 -1.76
C TYR A 67 -7.58 -4.20 -2.66
N ILE A 68 -8.37 -5.20 -2.23
CA ILE A 68 -8.55 -6.46 -2.96
C ILE A 68 -7.19 -7.08 -3.34
N ASN A 69 -6.30 -7.20 -2.36
CA ASN A 69 -4.95 -7.74 -2.49
C ASN A 69 -3.99 -6.97 -3.43
N HIS A 70 -4.39 -5.82 -3.94
CA HIS A 70 -3.61 -4.99 -4.86
C HIS A 70 -3.62 -3.51 -4.44
N PHE A 71 -2.96 -2.62 -5.18
CA PHE A 71 -3.09 -1.18 -5.01
C PHE A 71 -4.46 -0.73 -5.54
N PRO A 72 -4.94 0.48 -5.20
CA PRO A 72 -6.18 1.01 -5.74
C PRO A 72 -6.18 1.05 -7.28
N ALA A 73 -7.34 0.93 -7.91
CA ALA A 73 -7.48 0.90 -9.37
C ALA A 73 -6.82 2.11 -10.07
N ASP A 74 -6.89 3.29 -9.47
CA ASP A 74 -6.23 4.51 -9.97
C ASP A 74 -4.69 4.35 -10.08
N THR A 75 -4.10 3.44 -9.30
CA THR A 75 -2.68 3.09 -9.44
C THR A 75 -2.45 2.38 -10.77
N ILE A 76 -3.33 1.46 -11.16
CA ILE A 76 -3.23 0.77 -12.44
C ILE A 76 -3.36 1.76 -13.59
N TYR A 77 -4.33 2.67 -13.50
CA TYR A 77 -4.47 3.76 -14.46
C TYR A 77 -3.21 4.63 -14.55
N LEU A 78 -2.58 4.98 -13.42
CA LEU A 78 -1.29 5.68 -13.43
C LEU A 78 -0.21 4.87 -14.18
N LEU A 79 -0.08 3.56 -13.90
CA LEU A 79 0.91 2.72 -14.56
C LEU A 79 0.67 2.62 -16.08
N GLU A 80 -0.59 2.56 -16.52
CA GLU A 80 -0.94 2.60 -17.95
C GLU A 80 -0.52 3.93 -18.59
N LYS A 81 -0.80 5.06 -17.93
CA LYS A 81 -0.36 6.39 -18.40
C LYS A 81 1.15 6.57 -18.42
N LEU A 82 1.84 5.97 -17.46
CA LEU A 82 3.30 5.94 -17.47
C LEU A 82 3.85 5.09 -18.62
N LYS A 83 3.22 3.95 -18.92
CA LYS A 83 3.59 3.08 -20.05
C LYS A 83 3.40 3.79 -21.39
N GLU A 84 2.31 4.54 -21.56
CA GLU A 84 2.09 5.39 -22.75
C GLU A 84 3.19 6.46 -22.92
N ASN A 85 3.90 6.81 -21.85
CA ASN A 85 4.93 7.85 -21.82
C ASN A 85 6.32 7.29 -21.47
N GLU A 86 6.65 6.08 -21.93
CA GLU A 86 7.86 5.36 -21.52
C GLU A 86 9.18 6.13 -21.73
N ALA A 87 9.22 7.09 -22.65
CA ALA A 87 10.39 7.93 -22.92
C ALA A 87 10.81 8.85 -21.75
N ILE A 88 9.98 8.98 -20.71
CA ILE A 88 10.36 9.68 -19.46
C ILE A 88 11.28 8.83 -18.58
N PHE A 89 11.30 7.52 -18.82
CA PHE A 89 12.07 6.59 -18.02
C PHE A 89 13.53 6.53 -18.44
N HIS A 90 14.38 6.35 -17.44
CA HIS A 90 15.81 6.16 -17.57
C HIS A 90 16.27 5.24 -16.42
N ASN A 91 17.54 5.33 -16.01
CA ASN A 91 18.13 4.50 -14.94
C ASN A 91 17.59 4.80 -13.52
N GLN A 92 16.30 5.11 -13.39
CA GLN A 92 15.62 5.33 -12.13
C GLN A 92 15.53 4.05 -11.31
N ASN A 93 15.53 4.23 -9.99
CA ASN A 93 15.26 3.19 -9.01
C ASN A 93 13.81 3.26 -8.55
N VAL A 94 13.06 2.16 -8.66
CA VAL A 94 11.66 2.08 -8.24
C VAL A 94 11.50 1.24 -6.97
N TYR A 95 10.74 1.76 -6.01
CA TYR A 95 10.40 1.09 -4.76
C TYR A 95 8.89 1.09 -4.50
N GLY A 96 8.39 0.01 -3.90
CA GLY A 96 7.00 -0.11 -3.49
C GLY A 96 6.82 -0.13 -1.97
N ILE A 97 5.80 0.54 -1.46
CA ILE A 97 5.34 0.41 -0.07
C ILE A 97 3.85 0.09 -0.12
N ILE A 98 3.47 -1.06 0.43
CA ILE A 98 2.06 -1.45 0.49
C ILE A 98 1.68 -1.81 1.91
N GLN A 99 0.53 -1.31 2.34
CA GLN A 99 -0.01 -1.61 3.66
C GLN A 99 -1.47 -2.05 3.56
N GLY A 100 -1.89 -3.05 4.32
CA GLY A 100 -3.28 -3.52 4.30
C GLY A 100 -3.78 -3.96 5.66
N GLY A 101 -5.10 -4.11 5.79
CA GLY A 101 -5.73 -4.50 7.05
C GLY A 101 -5.43 -5.94 7.46
N MET A 102 -5.16 -6.82 6.49
CA MET A 102 -4.85 -8.22 6.77
C MET A 102 -3.46 -8.35 7.41
N PRO A 103 -3.28 -9.29 8.36
CA PRO A 103 -1.97 -9.54 8.98
C PRO A 103 -0.95 -10.19 8.05
N TYR A 104 -1.44 -10.84 7.00
CA TYR A 104 -0.65 -11.76 6.20
C TYR A 104 0.01 -11.03 5.04
N ILE A 105 1.32 -11.22 4.88
CA ILE A 105 2.08 -10.55 3.83
C ILE A 105 1.62 -10.99 2.43
N HIS A 106 1.33 -12.28 2.26
CA HIS A 106 0.91 -12.85 0.97
C HIS A 106 -0.35 -12.19 0.41
N THR A 107 -1.24 -11.64 1.25
CA THR A 107 -2.44 -10.94 0.77
C THR A 107 -2.13 -9.59 0.13
N HIS A 108 -0.89 -9.09 0.22
CA HIS A 108 -0.48 -7.81 -0.34
C HIS A 108 0.60 -7.94 -1.41
N GLU A 109 1.22 -9.13 -1.53
CA GLU A 109 2.31 -9.40 -2.47
C GLU A 109 1.91 -9.15 -3.93
N SER A 110 0.67 -9.45 -4.30
CA SER A 110 0.19 -9.21 -5.67
C SER A 110 0.38 -7.75 -6.06
N GLY A 111 0.20 -6.82 -5.12
CA GLY A 111 0.38 -5.41 -5.43
C GLY A 111 1.80 -4.97 -5.73
N VAL A 112 2.78 -5.49 -5.00
CA VAL A 112 4.19 -5.19 -5.28
C VAL A 112 4.70 -5.94 -6.51
N LYS A 113 4.17 -7.14 -6.78
CA LYS A 113 4.48 -7.91 -8.00
C LYS A 113 4.02 -7.18 -9.26
N THR A 114 2.86 -6.52 -9.24
CA THR A 114 2.44 -5.67 -10.38
C THR A 114 3.43 -4.53 -10.63
N LEU A 115 3.97 -3.90 -9.58
CA LEU A 115 5.00 -2.86 -9.77
C LEU A 115 6.27 -3.44 -10.40
N ALA A 116 6.71 -4.61 -9.95
CA ALA A 116 7.86 -5.29 -10.53
C ALA A 116 7.65 -5.65 -12.01
N LEU A 117 6.45 -6.16 -12.36
CA LEU A 117 6.07 -6.45 -13.74
C LEU A 117 6.03 -5.19 -14.60
N PHE A 118 5.43 -4.11 -14.10
CA PHE A 118 5.44 -2.82 -14.77
C PHE A 118 6.86 -2.32 -15.04
N CYS A 119 7.74 -2.36 -14.03
CA CYS A 119 9.13 -1.91 -14.20
C CYS A 119 9.87 -2.75 -15.25
N LYS A 120 9.61 -4.06 -15.28
CA LYS A 120 10.14 -4.96 -16.32
C LYS A 120 9.63 -4.57 -17.70
N ASP A 121 8.34 -4.27 -17.84
CA ASP A 121 7.71 -3.89 -19.10
C ASP A 121 8.30 -2.59 -19.70
N VAL A 122 8.64 -1.61 -18.85
CA VAL A 122 9.23 -0.33 -19.28
C VAL A 122 10.75 -0.27 -19.11
N ALA A 123 11.39 -1.42 -18.89
CA ALA A 123 12.85 -1.58 -18.76
C ALA A 123 13.54 -0.68 -17.70
N ILE A 124 12.91 -0.49 -16.53
CA ILE A 124 13.49 0.22 -15.38
C ILE A 124 13.77 -0.69 -14.18
N SER A 125 14.63 -0.22 -13.26
CA SER A 125 15.07 -1.02 -12.12
C SER A 125 14.05 -1.03 -10.99
N TYR A 126 13.45 -2.20 -10.74
CA TYR A 126 12.67 -2.45 -9.53
C TYR A 126 13.57 -2.93 -8.39
N ASN A 127 13.73 -2.09 -7.36
CA ASN A 127 14.67 -2.33 -6.27
C ASN A 127 14.01 -2.82 -4.97
N GLY A 128 12.76 -3.27 -5.05
CA GLY A 128 12.10 -3.99 -3.95
C GLY A 128 10.98 -3.19 -3.28
N SER A 129 10.45 -3.78 -2.21
CA SER A 129 9.29 -3.22 -1.51
C SER A 129 9.31 -3.45 -0.01
N PHE A 130 8.39 -2.77 0.67
CA PHE A 130 8.09 -3.00 2.07
C PHE A 130 6.59 -3.23 2.27
N ILE A 131 6.23 -4.39 2.82
CA ILE A 131 4.84 -4.80 3.05
C ILE A 131 4.49 -4.69 4.54
N ILE A 132 3.39 -4.02 4.87
CA ILE A 132 2.92 -3.86 6.25
C ILE A 132 1.50 -4.46 6.39
N GLY A 133 1.40 -5.56 7.12
CA GLY A 133 0.11 -6.07 7.59
C GLY A 133 -0.46 -5.25 8.76
N PHE A 134 -1.75 -5.38 9.03
CA PHE A 134 -2.48 -4.58 10.02
C PHE A 134 -2.37 -3.05 9.84
N GLY A 135 -2.01 -2.59 8.64
CA GLY A 135 -1.84 -1.17 8.36
C GLY A 135 -3.13 -0.34 8.54
N ALA A 136 -4.31 -0.98 8.45
CA ALA A 136 -5.58 -0.33 8.80
C ALA A 136 -5.64 0.12 10.28
N MET A 137 -4.97 -0.57 11.20
CA MET A 137 -4.93 -0.22 12.62
C MET A 137 -4.11 1.04 12.90
N LEU A 138 -3.14 1.36 12.03
CA LEU A 138 -2.34 2.58 12.15
C LEU A 138 -3.23 3.81 12.00
N ASN A 139 -4.11 3.84 10.99
CA ASN A 139 -4.96 4.98 10.65
C ASN A 139 -4.19 6.32 10.67
N GLY A 140 -2.98 6.34 10.12
CA GLY A 140 -2.10 7.51 10.09
C GLY A 140 -1.26 7.75 11.36
N LYS A 141 -1.39 6.92 12.40
CA LYS A 141 -0.53 6.94 13.59
C LYS A 141 0.83 6.25 13.31
N PRO A 142 1.85 6.49 14.15
CA PRO A 142 3.18 5.91 13.97
C PRO A 142 3.21 4.37 14.02
N LEU A 143 4.25 3.77 13.43
CA LEU A 143 4.44 2.32 13.36
C LEU A 143 4.50 1.63 14.72
N ASN A 144 4.89 2.35 15.78
CA ASN A 144 4.94 1.85 17.14
C ASN A 144 3.56 1.44 17.73
N GLN A 145 2.46 1.81 17.08
CA GLN A 145 1.10 1.39 17.46
C GLN A 145 0.78 -0.05 17.07
N LEU A 146 1.58 -0.66 16.19
CA LEU A 146 1.45 -2.09 15.89
C LEU A 146 1.99 -2.92 17.05
N VAL A 147 1.44 -4.13 17.22
CA VAL A 147 1.88 -5.10 18.25
C VAL A 147 3.39 -5.38 18.13
N ASN A 148 3.92 -5.40 16.92
CA ASN A 148 5.34 -5.58 16.61
C ASN A 148 6.01 -4.29 16.11
N GLY A 149 5.48 -3.12 16.48
CA GLY A 149 5.83 -1.83 15.90
C GLY A 149 7.32 -1.49 15.91
N LYS A 150 8.04 -1.76 17.02
CA LYS A 150 9.50 -1.54 17.10
C LYS A 150 10.26 -2.35 16.05
N LYS A 151 9.82 -3.59 15.78
CA LYS A 151 10.43 -4.47 14.77
C LYS A 151 10.14 -3.95 13.37
N VAL A 152 8.90 -3.53 13.11
CA VAL A 152 8.48 -2.94 11.84
C VAL A 152 9.28 -1.67 11.56
N GLU A 153 9.34 -0.75 12.51
CA GLU A 153 10.08 0.51 12.42
C GLU A 153 11.58 0.29 12.15
N LYS A 154 12.22 -0.64 12.87
CA LYS A 154 13.62 -1.00 12.62
C LYS A 154 13.85 -1.48 11.18
N ASN A 155 13.03 -2.39 10.68
CA ASN A 155 13.19 -2.92 9.32
C ASN A 155 12.79 -1.92 8.26
N PHE A 156 11.80 -1.07 8.53
CA PHE A 156 11.43 0.03 7.65
C PHE A 156 12.58 1.04 7.52
N ASN A 157 13.27 1.36 8.61
CA ASN A 157 14.48 2.20 8.56
C ASN A 157 15.61 1.55 7.77
N LEU A 158 15.77 0.23 7.80
CA LEU A 158 16.71 -0.48 6.93
C LEU A 158 16.29 -0.37 5.46
N PHE A 159 15.00 -0.53 5.15
CA PHE A 159 14.47 -0.34 3.81
C PHE A 159 14.73 1.09 3.28
N LEU A 160 14.55 2.11 4.13
CA LEU A 160 14.88 3.50 3.79
C LEU A 160 16.38 3.72 3.50
N GLN A 161 17.28 2.95 4.12
CA GLN A 161 18.71 2.99 3.80
C GLN A 161 19.01 2.42 2.40
N HIS A 162 18.28 1.39 1.97
CA HIS A 162 18.39 0.87 0.61
C HIS A 162 17.91 1.90 -0.42
N ILE A 163 16.78 2.56 -0.16
CA ILE A 163 16.29 3.68 -0.97
C ILE A 163 17.35 4.78 -1.08
N LEU A 164 17.94 5.20 0.05
CA LEU A 164 18.94 6.26 0.08
C LEU A 164 20.15 5.96 -0.81
N ARG A 165 20.58 4.68 -0.85
CA ARG A 165 21.71 4.18 -1.62
C ARG A 165 21.36 3.85 -3.08
N GLY A 166 20.08 3.82 -3.44
CA GLY A 166 19.65 3.34 -4.75
C GLY A 166 19.91 1.84 -4.95
N SER A 167 19.90 1.04 -3.88
CA SER A 167 20.21 -0.40 -3.95
C SER A 167 18.98 -1.27 -3.76
N SER A 168 19.04 -2.50 -4.31
CA SER A 168 18.00 -3.51 -4.10
C SER A 168 17.79 -3.79 -2.61
N SER A 169 16.53 -3.82 -2.18
CA SER A 169 16.11 -4.12 -0.82
C SER A 169 15.53 -5.53 -0.73
N PRO A 170 16.01 -6.36 0.21
CA PRO A 170 15.60 -7.75 0.28
C PRO A 170 14.23 -7.91 0.97
N ASP A 171 13.40 -8.83 0.44
CA ASP A 171 12.06 -9.14 0.97
C ASP A 171 12.06 -9.54 2.45
N SER A 172 13.18 -10.11 2.92
CA SER A 172 13.40 -10.47 4.31
C SER A 172 13.10 -9.34 5.31
N LEU A 173 13.26 -8.06 4.92
CA LEU A 173 13.00 -6.92 5.80
C LEU A 173 11.53 -6.86 6.25
N TYR A 174 10.59 -7.10 5.34
CA TYR A 174 9.17 -7.12 5.68
C TYR A 174 8.68 -8.52 6.06
N GLN A 175 9.22 -9.59 5.48
CA GLN A 175 8.88 -10.97 5.85
C GLN A 175 9.16 -11.26 7.33
N ASN A 176 10.29 -10.77 7.85
CA ASN A 176 10.63 -10.89 9.26
C ASN A 176 9.65 -10.12 10.16
N CYS A 177 8.92 -9.15 9.63
CA CYS A 177 7.92 -8.38 10.36
C CYS A 177 6.54 -9.05 10.38
N GLN A 178 6.32 -10.20 9.74
CA GLN A 178 5.01 -10.84 9.79
C GLN A 178 4.66 -11.30 11.21
N ILE A 179 3.45 -10.95 11.67
CA ILE A 179 2.86 -11.58 12.86
C ILE A 179 2.23 -12.90 12.41
N LYS A 180 2.71 -14.01 12.98
CA LYS A 180 2.11 -15.33 12.81
C LYS A 180 1.09 -15.55 13.92
N VAL A 181 -0.20 -15.46 13.59
CA VAL A 181 -1.27 -15.73 14.54
C VAL A 181 -1.54 -17.25 14.54
N PRO A 182 -1.44 -17.94 15.69
CA PRO A 182 -1.81 -19.35 15.80
C PRO A 182 -3.28 -19.59 15.45
N GLY A 183 -3.60 -20.72 14.82
CA GLY A 183 -4.96 -21.01 14.34
C GLY A 183 -6.04 -21.01 15.43
N PHE A 184 -5.73 -21.48 16.64
CA PHE A 184 -6.70 -21.47 17.74
C PHE A 184 -7.05 -20.04 18.21
N LEU A 185 -6.06 -19.14 18.21
CA LEU A 185 -6.25 -17.71 18.51
C LEU A 185 -7.15 -17.07 17.46
N TYR A 186 -7.00 -17.44 16.19
CA TYR A 186 -7.87 -16.97 15.12
C TYR A 186 -9.33 -17.36 15.35
N VAL A 187 -9.61 -18.62 15.74
CA VAL A 187 -10.97 -19.09 16.05
C VAL A 187 -11.55 -18.37 17.28
N MET A 188 -10.74 -18.12 18.30
CA MET A 188 -11.18 -17.38 19.47
C MET A 188 -11.51 -15.92 19.13
N LEU A 189 -10.59 -15.23 18.45
CA LEU A 189 -10.77 -13.84 18.04
C LEU A 189 -11.97 -13.66 17.11
N SER A 190 -12.18 -14.56 16.15
CA SER A 190 -13.32 -14.50 15.24
C SER A 190 -14.65 -14.65 15.98
N LYS A 191 -14.76 -15.57 16.94
CA LYS A 191 -15.96 -15.70 17.79
C LYS A 191 -16.25 -14.41 18.54
N VAL A 192 -15.26 -13.84 19.22
CA VAL A 192 -15.43 -12.60 20.00
C VAL A 192 -15.84 -11.42 19.10
N MET A 193 -15.16 -11.26 17.96
CA MET A 193 -15.48 -10.19 17.01
C MET A 193 -16.89 -10.35 16.43
N ASN A 194 -17.28 -11.56 16.04
CA ASN A 194 -18.63 -11.84 15.52
C ASN A 194 -19.69 -11.57 16.59
N THR A 195 -19.47 -11.97 17.85
CA THR A 195 -20.41 -11.67 18.93
C THR A 195 -20.57 -10.16 19.14
N LYS A 196 -19.48 -9.39 19.07
CA LYS A 196 -19.52 -7.92 19.20
C LYS A 196 -20.29 -7.27 18.04
N ILE A 197 -20.00 -7.68 16.80
CA ILE A 197 -20.70 -7.20 15.61
C ILE A 197 -22.20 -7.50 15.70
N ASN A 198 -22.56 -8.75 16.05
CA ASN A 198 -23.96 -9.15 16.19
C ASN A 198 -24.69 -8.35 17.27
N LYS A 199 -24.01 -8.02 18.38
CA LYS A 199 -24.58 -7.16 19.42
C LYS A 199 -24.84 -5.74 18.89
N GLU A 200 -23.86 -5.14 18.21
CA GLU A 200 -23.98 -3.79 17.64
C GLU A 200 -25.08 -3.71 16.57
N LEU A 201 -25.22 -4.73 15.72
CA LEU A 201 -26.29 -4.80 14.72
C LEU A 201 -27.67 -4.86 15.38
N LYS A 202 -27.84 -5.68 16.44
CA LYS A 202 -29.09 -5.73 17.22
C LYS A 202 -29.43 -4.40 17.87
N GLU A 203 -28.44 -3.72 18.46
CA GLU A 203 -28.63 -2.39 19.06
C GLU A 203 -29.08 -1.34 18.04
N LYS A 204 -28.66 -1.49 16.77
CA LYS A 204 -29.09 -0.64 15.65
C LYS A 204 -30.41 -1.09 15.00
N GLY A 205 -31.06 -2.13 15.53
CA GLY A 205 -32.30 -2.69 14.97
C GLY A 205 -32.12 -3.41 13.63
N ILE A 206 -30.88 -3.76 13.27
CA ILE A 206 -30.57 -4.50 12.04
C ILE A 206 -30.65 -6.00 12.33
N ASP A 207 -31.59 -6.68 11.68
CA ASP A 207 -31.63 -8.14 11.67
C ASP A 207 -30.55 -8.66 10.71
N TYR A 208 -29.50 -9.26 11.27
CA TYR A 208 -28.42 -9.87 10.49
C TYR A 208 -28.72 -11.32 10.08
N GLN A 209 -29.82 -11.89 10.54
CA GLN A 209 -30.30 -13.22 10.15
C GLN A 209 -31.30 -13.15 8.99
N GLN A 210 -31.80 -11.96 8.65
CA GLN A 210 -32.67 -11.78 7.49
C GLN A 210 -31.97 -12.25 6.20
N GLU A 211 -32.71 -12.92 5.32
CA GLU A 211 -32.18 -13.32 4.02
C GLU A 211 -31.76 -12.08 3.23
N SER A 212 -30.61 -12.16 2.56
CA SER A 212 -30.14 -11.04 1.75
C SER A 212 -31.18 -10.70 0.66
N PRO A 213 -31.57 -9.43 0.49
CA PRO A 213 -32.50 -9.05 -0.58
C PRO A 213 -31.92 -9.36 -1.98
N TYR A 214 -30.59 -9.46 -2.11
CA TYR A 214 -29.93 -9.88 -3.34
C TYR A 214 -30.17 -11.36 -3.69
N TRP A 215 -30.54 -12.21 -2.73
CA TRP A 215 -30.92 -13.60 -3.01
C TRP A 215 -32.32 -13.76 -3.57
N GLN A 216 -33.22 -12.81 -3.28
CA GLN A 216 -34.60 -12.85 -3.76
C GLN A 216 -34.66 -12.51 -5.26
N ILE A 217 -33.92 -11.50 -5.69
CA ILE A 217 -33.84 -11.06 -7.10
C ILE A 217 -33.29 -12.18 -8.00
N GLY A 218 -32.29 -12.93 -7.54
CA GLY A 218 -31.73 -14.05 -8.30
C GLY A 218 -32.66 -15.26 -8.43
N LYS A 219 -33.64 -15.43 -7.52
CA LYS A 219 -34.65 -16.49 -7.61
C LYS A 219 -35.76 -16.12 -8.61
N GLU A 220 -36.15 -14.85 -8.67
CA GLU A 220 -37.15 -14.36 -9.63
C GLU A 220 -36.65 -14.41 -11.08
N GLN A 221 -35.36 -14.15 -11.31
CA GLN A 221 -34.75 -14.23 -12.66
C GLN A 221 -34.54 -15.66 -13.18
N ASN A 222 -34.50 -16.67 -12.30
CA ASN A 222 -34.38 -18.09 -12.68
C ASN A 222 -35.73 -18.81 -12.79
N MET A 223 -36.85 -18.08 -12.63
CA MET A 223 -38.22 -18.59 -12.81
C MET A 223 -38.91 -18.03 -14.08
N GLN A 224 -38.16 -17.34 -14.95
CA GLN A 224 -38.56 -16.96 -16.31
C GLN A 224 -37.77 -17.76 -17.33
#